data_AF-A0AA37SHA2-F1
#
_entry.id   AF-A0AA37SHA2-F1
#
_cell.length_a   1.000
_cell.length_b   1.000
_cell.length_c   1.000
_cell.angle_alpha   90.00
_cell.angle_beta   90.00
_cell.angle_gamma   90.00
#
_symmetry.space_group_name_H-M   'P 1'
#
loop_
_entity.id
_entity.type
_entity.pdbx_description
1 polymer ?
#
loop_
_entity_poly.entity_id
_entity_poly.type
_entity_poly.pdbx_seq_one_letter_code
_entity_poly.pdbx_strand_id
1 'polypeptide(L)'
;MIVHISQRISQEGVPPRADVTLPTTAPREKTQDSTSRENITALFPIHHLADASSEGLAILHQDRVIEANRPLLSCVGTDLQNFPSIRDILPGALTAPPDNSYRPGTLRTLEGRSFQVEFRLIPLRRNDLDCLALAVTFPPFLTTFRSLSAESDTGLCGQEEFGKAVKAFFGNETTRQPAGILLRANINRFRTISGRYGTCIADNVLNEIGKRLRAFLTEECIVAQLGNDDFGIFCPIPYEHPGQATRWAQIVRDIFHATLSIDGHRIHLTASIGCCLIPFDTYRFETACHYAELALNEARRLQSPDWISFTPLMQADVHHRSELEHDLQRALETNQFFLEFQPLICIRTNRIECVEALLRWQHPIRGVIPPNDFIPVAEESGLIVSIGRWVLLEACTQVSKLPSHVRVAVNISAIQFLHDDMYAAVIQTLLQTGLAAERLELELTESIFLEAVQRNLETMSKIRALGVKIVMDDFGIGFSSLNYLRSFPFDRIKIDRSFIRDMLNDPQTQSIVSAIMTLGHAMSMEVIAEGVETAAQLDMLRHTSCSTAQGFLMGRPAPLAKLSSAYPGMTEIPVMSGSSISTSASAS
;
A
#
# COMPACT_ATOMS: atom_id res chain seq x y z
N MET A 1 10.24 5.86 19.33
CA MET A 1 10.53 6.44 20.67
C MET A 1 9.54 5.86 21.69
N ILE A 2 10.01 5.04 22.64
CA ILE A 2 9.15 4.44 23.69
C ILE A 2 9.16 5.39 24.90
N VAL A 3 8.00 5.91 25.28
CA VAL A 3 7.87 6.80 26.45
C VAL A 3 7.63 5.96 27.70
N HIS A 4 8.65 5.85 28.56
CA HIS A 4 8.51 5.28 29.89
C HIS A 4 7.70 6.23 30.79
N ILE A 5 6.59 5.73 31.33
CA ILE A 5 5.81 6.42 32.37
C ILE A 5 6.53 6.25 33.71
N SER A 6 6.85 7.34 34.39
CA SER A 6 7.21 7.36 35.81
C SER A 6 6.21 8.22 36.59
N GLN A 7 5.60 7.62 37.60
CA GLN A 7 4.60 8.27 38.46
C GLN A 7 5.26 9.12 39.55
N ARG A 8 4.72 10.32 39.83
CA ARG A 8 4.70 10.95 41.16
C ARG A 8 3.49 11.88 41.33
N ILE A 9 3.04 12.02 42.58
CA ILE A 9 1.69 12.45 43.02
C ILE A 9 1.88 13.33 44.29
N SER A 10 1.17 14.43 44.57
CA SER A 10 0.05 15.13 43.89
C SER A 10 0.35 16.64 43.79
N GLN A 11 -0.47 17.41 43.06
CA GLN A 11 -1.25 18.53 43.66
C GLN A 11 -2.33 19.09 42.72
N GLU A 12 -3.33 19.76 43.31
CA GLU A 12 -4.59 20.15 42.68
C GLU A 12 -4.46 21.38 41.76
N GLY A 13 -5.19 21.38 40.64
CA GLY A 13 -5.24 22.52 39.71
C GLY A 13 -6.33 22.34 38.64
N VAL A 14 -7.23 23.32 38.52
CA VAL A 14 -8.36 23.36 37.58
C VAL A 14 -7.86 23.39 36.12
N PRO A 15 -8.50 22.66 35.17
CA PRO A 15 -8.06 22.66 33.78
C PRO A 15 -8.42 23.98 33.05
N PRO A 16 -7.48 24.62 32.33
CA PRO A 16 -7.80 25.74 31.45
C PRO A 16 -8.41 25.24 30.13
N ARG A 17 -9.38 25.98 29.60
CA ARG A 17 -9.86 25.82 28.22
C ARG A 17 -8.76 26.24 27.25
N ALA A 18 -8.51 25.43 26.22
CA ALA A 18 -7.69 25.83 25.08
C ALA A 18 -8.61 26.35 23.97
N ASP A 19 -8.75 27.68 23.86
CA ASP A 19 -9.37 28.31 22.69
C ASP A 19 -8.45 28.14 21.47
N VAL A 20 -8.94 27.50 20.41
CA VAL A 20 -8.23 27.44 19.12
C VAL A 20 -8.52 28.72 18.34
N THR A 21 -7.65 29.72 18.51
CA THR A 21 -7.69 30.96 17.74
C THR A 21 -7.22 30.74 16.31
N LEU A 22 -8.13 30.86 15.35
CA LEU A 22 -7.80 30.99 13.93
C LEU A 22 -7.05 32.32 13.68
N PRO A 23 -6.02 32.34 12.80
CA PRO A 23 -5.20 33.53 12.59
C PRO A 23 -5.98 34.68 11.93
N THR A 24 -5.91 35.86 12.54
CA THR A 24 -6.61 37.07 12.12
C THR A 24 -5.89 37.73 10.94
N THR A 25 -6.59 37.99 9.84
CA THR A 25 -6.00 38.65 8.65
C THR A 25 -5.89 40.17 8.83
N ALA A 26 -4.67 40.70 8.71
CA ALA A 26 -4.39 42.13 8.54
C ALA A 26 -4.38 42.53 7.04
N PRO A 27 -4.52 43.82 6.68
CA PRO A 27 -5.01 44.21 5.35
C PRO A 27 -3.96 44.26 4.22
N ARG A 28 -4.49 44.19 2.98
CA ARG A 28 -3.78 44.14 1.69
C ARG A 28 -2.76 45.27 1.47
N GLU A 29 -1.56 44.90 1.02
CA GLU A 29 -0.87 45.63 -0.05
C GLU A 29 -1.07 44.94 -1.40
N LYS A 30 -0.98 45.71 -2.49
CA LYS A 30 -1.31 45.26 -3.85
C LYS A 30 -0.07 44.82 -4.62
N THR A 31 0.01 43.55 -4.96
CA THR A 31 0.75 43.04 -6.13
C THR A 31 0.01 41.85 -6.73
N GLN A 32 0.18 41.63 -8.03
CA GLN A 32 -0.64 40.70 -8.81
C GLN A 32 -0.20 39.25 -8.63
N ASP A 33 -1.12 38.39 -8.18
CA ASP A 33 -1.21 37.00 -8.65
C ASP A 33 -2.63 36.46 -8.42
N SER A 34 -3.40 36.32 -9.50
CA SER A 34 -4.84 36.00 -9.46
C SER A 34 -5.13 34.61 -10.03
N THR A 35 -4.35 33.60 -9.61
CA THR A 35 -4.29 32.27 -10.25
C THR A 35 -4.22 31.10 -9.27
N SER A 36 -4.46 31.32 -7.97
CA SER A 36 -4.18 30.32 -6.91
C SER A 36 -5.40 29.83 -6.09
N ARG A 37 -6.64 30.30 -6.37
CA ARG A 37 -7.84 29.86 -5.64
C ARG A 37 -8.95 29.27 -6.52
N GLU A 38 -9.03 29.65 -7.80
CA GLU A 38 -10.06 29.11 -8.71
C GLU A 38 -9.74 27.69 -9.20
N ASN A 39 -8.47 27.28 -9.21
CA ASN A 39 -8.05 25.94 -9.63
C ASN A 39 -8.20 24.85 -8.55
N ILE A 40 -8.38 25.18 -7.26
CA ILE A 40 -8.57 24.16 -6.21
C ILE A 40 -9.96 23.52 -6.33
N THR A 41 -10.97 24.29 -6.72
CA THR A 41 -12.32 23.79 -7.01
C THR A 41 -12.38 22.94 -8.29
N ALA A 42 -11.38 23.02 -9.17
CA ALA A 42 -11.24 22.19 -10.36
C ALA A 42 -10.43 20.90 -10.11
N LEU A 43 -9.69 20.82 -9.00
CA LEU A 43 -8.85 19.66 -8.66
C LEU A 43 -9.63 18.46 -8.11
N PHE A 44 -10.87 18.65 -7.67
CA PHE A 44 -11.78 17.58 -7.25
C PHE A 44 -13.22 17.89 -7.70
N PRO A 45 -13.75 17.21 -8.74
CA PRO A 45 -15.16 17.34 -9.08
C PRO A 45 -16.00 16.76 -7.93
N ILE A 46 -17.16 17.39 -7.65
CA ILE A 46 -18.00 17.14 -6.46
C ILE A 46 -18.33 15.65 -6.24
N HIS A 47 -18.36 14.85 -7.30
CA HIS A 47 -18.59 13.40 -7.25
C HIS A 47 -17.74 12.66 -6.20
N HIS A 48 -16.44 12.93 -6.05
CA HIS A 48 -15.60 12.20 -5.08
C HIS A 48 -15.96 12.49 -3.62
N LEU A 49 -16.47 13.68 -3.30
CA LEU A 49 -16.99 14.02 -1.97
C LEU A 49 -18.42 13.50 -1.77
N ALA A 50 -19.21 13.45 -2.85
CA ALA A 50 -20.59 12.95 -2.83
C ALA A 50 -20.68 11.41 -2.82
N ASP A 51 -19.70 10.71 -3.38
CA ASP A 51 -19.60 9.24 -3.39
C ASP A 51 -19.17 8.67 -2.03
N ALA A 52 -18.60 9.51 -1.16
CA ALA A 52 -18.40 9.19 0.26
C ALA A 52 -19.68 9.37 1.11
N SER A 53 -20.77 9.90 0.53
CA SER A 53 -22.08 9.95 1.18
C SER A 53 -22.78 8.59 1.08
N SER A 54 -23.56 8.24 2.10
CA SER A 54 -24.50 7.11 2.04
C SER A 54 -25.94 7.56 1.75
N GLU A 55 -26.18 8.84 1.48
CA GLU A 55 -27.41 9.31 0.86
C GLU A 55 -27.28 9.18 -0.67
N GLY A 56 -28.35 8.82 -1.37
CA GLY A 56 -28.44 8.95 -2.82
C GLY A 56 -28.60 10.43 -3.19
N LEU A 57 -27.52 11.07 -3.63
CA LEU A 57 -27.48 12.49 -3.96
C LEU A 57 -27.63 12.71 -5.46
N ALA A 58 -28.37 13.75 -5.86
CA ALA A 58 -28.45 14.22 -7.24
C ALA A 58 -28.62 15.74 -7.33
N ILE A 59 -28.20 16.32 -8.46
CA ILE A 59 -28.48 17.71 -8.83
C ILE A 59 -29.49 17.69 -9.99
N LEU A 60 -30.64 18.33 -9.76
CA LEU A 60 -31.74 18.43 -10.69
C LEU A 60 -31.77 19.82 -11.35
N HIS A 61 -32.08 19.85 -12.64
CA HIS A 61 -32.46 21.06 -13.38
C HIS A 61 -33.54 20.70 -14.40
N GLN A 62 -34.68 21.40 -14.35
CA GLN A 62 -35.81 21.19 -15.27
C GLN A 62 -36.21 19.70 -15.43
N ASP A 63 -36.52 19.03 -14.30
CA ASP A 63 -36.90 17.61 -14.21
C ASP A 63 -35.84 16.58 -14.68
N ARG A 64 -34.59 16.99 -14.94
CA ARG A 64 -33.49 16.12 -15.34
C ARG A 64 -32.39 16.09 -14.27
N VAL A 65 -31.82 14.91 -14.04
CA VAL A 65 -30.59 14.73 -13.26
C VAL A 65 -29.41 15.17 -14.12
N ILE A 66 -28.64 16.16 -13.67
CA ILE A 66 -27.38 16.57 -14.32
C ILE A 66 -26.20 15.79 -13.74
N GLU A 67 -26.20 15.62 -12.42
CA GLU A 67 -25.19 14.87 -11.67
C GLU A 67 -25.90 14.02 -10.61
N ALA A 68 -25.36 12.85 -10.34
CA ALA A 68 -25.79 11.96 -9.26
C ALA A 68 -24.56 11.25 -8.69
N ASN A 69 -24.60 10.94 -7.40
CA ASN A 69 -23.57 10.13 -6.78
C ASN A 69 -23.81 8.63 -7.04
N ARG A 70 -22.76 7.84 -6.87
CA ARG A 70 -22.75 6.40 -7.08
C ARG A 70 -23.82 5.66 -6.25
N PRO A 71 -24.10 5.97 -4.97
CA PRO A 71 -25.23 5.42 -4.22
C PRO A 71 -26.57 5.46 -4.96
N LEU A 72 -26.95 6.61 -5.55
CA LEU A 72 -28.22 6.75 -6.27
C LEU A 72 -28.20 5.97 -7.59
N LEU A 73 -27.10 6.10 -8.35
CA LEU A 73 -26.89 5.42 -9.63
C LEU A 73 -26.98 3.89 -9.50
N SER A 74 -26.26 3.33 -8.52
CA SER A 74 -26.23 1.89 -8.24
C SER A 74 -27.59 1.36 -7.81
N CYS A 75 -28.35 2.15 -7.04
CA CYS A 75 -29.70 1.77 -6.63
C CYS A 75 -30.71 1.78 -7.78
N VAL A 76 -30.64 2.76 -8.69
CA VAL A 76 -31.53 2.82 -9.88
C VAL A 76 -31.16 1.75 -10.91
N GLY A 77 -29.89 1.33 -10.94
CA GLY A 77 -29.35 0.32 -11.85
C GLY A 77 -28.88 0.90 -13.19
N THR A 78 -28.29 2.10 -13.17
CA THR A 78 -27.88 2.82 -14.40
C THR A 78 -26.66 3.70 -14.18
N ASP A 79 -26.00 4.08 -15.27
CA ASP A 79 -25.02 5.17 -15.30
C ASP A 79 -25.68 6.54 -15.51
N LEU A 80 -24.86 7.61 -15.44
CA LEU A 80 -25.29 9.01 -15.58
C LEU A 80 -25.70 9.40 -17.01
N GLN A 81 -25.17 8.72 -18.04
CA GLN A 81 -25.48 9.00 -19.45
C GLN A 81 -26.85 8.44 -19.83
N ASN A 82 -27.22 7.32 -19.21
CA ASN A 82 -28.48 6.61 -19.41
C ASN A 82 -29.52 6.90 -18.30
N PHE A 83 -29.31 7.91 -17.46
CA PHE A 83 -30.16 8.19 -16.30
C PHE A 83 -31.59 8.62 -16.73
N PRO A 84 -32.66 7.93 -16.28
CA PRO A 84 -34.04 8.30 -16.60
C PRO A 84 -34.45 9.68 -16.05
N SER A 85 -35.62 10.21 -16.45
CA SER A 85 -36.13 11.43 -15.81
C SER A 85 -36.41 11.16 -14.33
N ILE A 86 -36.23 12.18 -13.48
CA ILE A 86 -36.62 12.07 -12.06
C ILE A 86 -38.12 11.79 -11.91
N ARG A 87 -38.92 12.12 -12.93
CA ARG A 87 -40.34 11.75 -13.06
C ARG A 87 -40.60 10.24 -13.01
N ASP A 88 -39.71 9.46 -13.63
CA ASP A 88 -39.88 8.02 -13.77
C ASP A 88 -39.38 7.27 -12.53
N ILE A 89 -38.31 7.80 -11.94
CA ILE A 89 -37.58 7.22 -10.81
C ILE A 89 -38.20 7.64 -9.47
N LEU A 90 -38.45 8.93 -9.25
CA LEU A 90 -38.96 9.46 -7.97
C LEU A 90 -40.05 10.53 -8.21
N PRO A 91 -41.26 10.13 -8.66
CA PRO A 91 -42.31 11.08 -9.06
C PRO A 91 -42.65 12.15 -8.00
N GLY A 92 -42.57 11.79 -6.72
CA GLY A 92 -42.87 12.68 -5.59
C GLY A 92 -41.94 13.89 -5.48
N ALA A 93 -40.73 13.82 -6.04
CA ALA A 93 -39.78 14.93 -6.04
C ALA A 93 -40.28 16.14 -6.87
N LEU A 94 -41.12 15.91 -7.88
CA LEU A 94 -41.67 16.99 -8.72
C LEU A 94 -42.72 17.84 -7.99
N THR A 95 -43.31 17.31 -6.91
CA THR A 95 -44.40 17.96 -6.17
C THR A 95 -43.99 18.46 -4.78
N ALA A 96 -42.75 18.20 -4.36
CA ALA A 96 -42.25 18.56 -3.04
C ALA A 96 -41.63 19.97 -3.06
N PRO A 97 -41.92 20.83 -2.06
CA PRO A 97 -41.21 22.09 -1.90
C PRO A 97 -39.73 21.86 -1.54
N PRO A 98 -38.79 22.70 -2.04
CA PRO A 98 -37.37 22.61 -1.70
C PRO A 98 -37.08 23.26 -0.34
N ASP A 99 -37.59 22.66 0.73
CA ASP A 99 -37.55 23.16 2.11
C ASP A 99 -36.55 22.41 3.01
N ASN A 100 -35.65 21.59 2.43
CA ASN A 100 -34.69 20.73 3.12
C ASN A 100 -35.32 19.74 4.13
N SER A 101 -36.64 19.52 4.09
CA SER A 101 -37.33 18.58 4.97
C SER A 101 -37.49 17.21 4.29
N TYR A 102 -37.26 16.13 5.05
CA TYR A 102 -37.47 14.77 4.56
C TYR A 102 -38.96 14.47 4.37
N ARG A 103 -39.29 13.83 3.25
CA ARG A 103 -40.64 13.48 2.81
C ARG A 103 -40.65 12.05 2.28
N PRO A 104 -41.66 11.23 2.57
CA PRO A 104 -41.75 9.88 2.04
C PRO A 104 -41.99 9.91 0.53
N GLY A 105 -41.34 8.99 -0.19
CA GLY A 105 -41.43 8.82 -1.62
C GLY A 105 -41.30 7.35 -2.03
N THR A 106 -41.45 7.08 -3.32
CA THR A 106 -41.23 5.75 -3.89
C THR A 106 -40.25 5.85 -5.05
N LEU A 107 -39.05 5.32 -4.84
CA LEU A 107 -37.98 5.23 -5.82
C LEU A 107 -38.21 3.99 -6.72
N ARG A 108 -38.09 4.13 -8.03
CA ARG A 108 -38.29 3.05 -9.02
C ARG A 108 -36.99 2.77 -9.75
N THR A 109 -36.63 1.50 -9.87
CA THR A 109 -35.45 1.05 -10.62
C THR A 109 -35.79 0.76 -12.08
N LEU A 110 -34.78 0.74 -12.96
CA LEU A 110 -34.96 0.32 -14.35
C LEU A 110 -35.40 -1.15 -14.49
N GLU A 111 -35.10 -1.99 -13.50
CA GLU A 111 -35.54 -3.39 -13.41
C GLU A 111 -37.01 -3.54 -12.94
N GLY A 112 -37.75 -2.42 -12.81
CA GLY A 112 -39.17 -2.41 -12.46
C GLY A 112 -39.47 -2.61 -10.97
N ARG A 113 -38.45 -2.62 -10.10
CA ARG A 113 -38.64 -2.69 -8.64
C ARG A 113 -38.98 -1.31 -8.07
N SER A 114 -39.70 -1.29 -6.95
CA SER A 114 -40.12 -0.06 -6.26
C SER A 114 -39.73 -0.11 -4.78
N PHE A 115 -39.10 0.95 -4.33
CA PHE A 115 -38.47 1.11 -3.02
C PHE A 115 -39.12 2.28 -2.29
N GLN A 116 -39.52 2.09 -1.03
CA GLN A 116 -39.92 3.21 -0.18
C GLN A 116 -38.66 3.98 0.25
N VAL A 117 -38.67 5.29 0.08
CA VAL A 117 -37.53 6.16 0.42
C VAL A 117 -38.03 7.37 1.18
N GLU A 118 -37.15 8.02 1.92
CA GLU A 118 -37.33 9.41 2.31
C GLU A 118 -36.42 10.27 1.45
N PHE A 119 -36.92 11.42 1.01
CA PHE A 119 -36.14 12.34 0.20
C PHE A 119 -36.37 13.78 0.63
N ARG A 120 -35.38 14.64 0.37
CA ARG A 120 -35.44 16.09 0.60
C ARG A 120 -34.88 16.83 -0.61
N LEU A 121 -35.33 18.06 -0.79
CA LEU A 121 -34.89 18.97 -1.85
C LEU A 121 -34.34 20.25 -1.23
N ILE A 122 -33.18 20.70 -1.70
CA ILE A 122 -32.50 21.91 -1.25
C ILE A 122 -32.26 22.80 -2.48
N PRO A 123 -32.61 24.10 -2.47
CA PRO A 123 -32.32 24.99 -3.58
C PRO A 123 -30.80 25.24 -3.67
N LEU A 124 -30.26 25.10 -4.88
CA LEU A 124 -28.83 25.27 -5.17
C LEU A 124 -28.68 26.20 -6.38
N ARG A 125 -27.75 27.15 -6.34
CA ARG A 125 -27.42 27.98 -7.51
C ARG A 125 -26.04 27.61 -8.04
N ARG A 126 -25.94 27.26 -9.32
CA ARG A 126 -24.69 26.83 -9.96
C ARG A 126 -24.57 27.49 -11.34
N ASN A 127 -23.50 28.25 -11.57
CA ASN A 127 -23.24 28.97 -12.82
C ASN A 127 -24.46 29.82 -13.28
N ASP A 128 -25.08 30.54 -12.34
CA ASP A 128 -26.31 31.33 -12.52
C ASP A 128 -27.58 30.58 -12.97
N LEU A 129 -27.55 29.24 -12.98
CA LEU A 129 -28.73 28.40 -13.07
C LEU A 129 -29.25 28.05 -11.66
N ASP A 130 -30.58 28.10 -11.51
CA ASP A 130 -31.27 27.64 -10.32
C ASP A 130 -31.54 26.12 -10.47
N CYS A 131 -30.93 25.34 -9.58
CA CYS A 131 -30.96 23.88 -9.53
C CYS A 131 -31.54 23.42 -8.17
N LEU A 132 -31.85 22.12 -8.06
CA LEU A 132 -32.20 21.50 -6.78
C LEU A 132 -31.20 20.39 -6.45
N ALA A 133 -30.65 20.39 -5.24
CA ALA A 133 -29.99 19.22 -4.70
C ALA A 133 -31.05 18.29 -4.09
N LEU A 134 -31.18 17.10 -4.65
CA LEU A 134 -31.97 15.99 -4.14
C LEU A 134 -31.06 15.12 -3.25
N ALA A 135 -31.56 14.75 -2.08
CA ALA A 135 -30.99 13.69 -1.28
C ALA A 135 -32.06 12.63 -0.98
N VAL A 136 -31.70 11.36 -1.16
CA VAL A 136 -32.56 10.19 -0.98
C VAL A 136 -31.92 9.28 0.08
N THR A 137 -32.73 8.83 1.04
CA THR A 137 -32.34 7.84 2.06
C THR A 137 -33.42 6.76 2.17
N PHE A 138 -33.11 5.65 2.85
CA PHE A 138 -34.03 4.53 3.04
C PHE A 138 -34.57 4.54 4.47
N PRO A 139 -35.89 4.61 4.68
CA PRO A 139 -36.47 4.63 6.02
C PRO A 139 -36.18 3.31 6.75
N PRO A 140 -36.02 3.35 8.08
CA PRO A 140 -35.70 2.17 8.85
C PRO A 140 -36.85 1.17 8.91
N PHE A 141 -36.52 -0.12 8.84
CA PHE A 141 -37.47 -1.20 9.04
C PHE A 141 -36.89 -2.27 9.96
N LEU A 142 -37.50 -2.42 11.14
CA LEU A 142 -37.15 -3.43 12.13
C LEU A 142 -37.84 -4.74 11.78
N THR A 143 -37.08 -5.83 11.63
CA THR A 143 -37.63 -7.16 11.34
C THR A 143 -37.01 -8.18 12.28
N THR A 144 -37.76 -8.57 13.31
CA THR A 144 -37.34 -9.57 14.30
C THR A 144 -37.05 -10.91 13.60
N PHE A 145 -35.77 -11.24 13.42
CA PHE A 145 -35.36 -12.52 12.82
C PHE A 145 -35.09 -13.56 13.91
N ARG A 146 -35.37 -14.84 13.62
CA ARG A 146 -35.03 -15.93 14.54
C ARG A 146 -33.56 -16.31 14.39
N SER A 147 -32.86 -16.35 15.52
CA SER A 147 -31.52 -16.91 15.65
C SER A 147 -31.44 -18.34 15.08
N LEU A 148 -30.36 -18.64 14.36
CA LEU A 148 -30.08 -19.95 13.78
C LEU A 148 -29.33 -20.84 14.76
N SER A 149 -29.54 -22.16 14.65
CA SER A 149 -28.81 -23.15 15.43
C SER A 149 -27.32 -23.19 15.04
N ALA A 150 -26.47 -23.28 16.06
CA ALA A 150 -25.01 -23.35 15.93
C ALA A 150 -24.53 -24.78 15.62
N GLU A 151 -23.51 -24.92 14.76
CA GLU A 151 -22.93 -26.22 14.39
C GLU A 151 -21.39 -26.28 14.45
N SER A 152 -20.68 -25.18 14.71
CA SER A 152 -19.21 -25.16 14.88
C SER A 152 -18.74 -25.27 16.34
N ASP A 153 -17.47 -25.60 16.56
CA ASP A 153 -16.82 -25.57 17.89
C ASP A 153 -16.80 -24.15 18.51
N THR A 154 -16.74 -23.11 17.66
CA THR A 154 -16.94 -21.72 18.08
C THR A 154 -18.38 -21.43 18.50
N GLY A 155 -19.34 -22.28 18.14
CA GLY A 155 -20.78 -22.09 18.30
C GLY A 155 -21.36 -21.08 17.31
N LEU A 156 -20.67 -20.77 16.22
CA LEU A 156 -21.17 -19.96 15.11
C LEU A 156 -21.84 -20.88 14.06
N CYS A 157 -22.43 -20.27 13.02
CA CYS A 157 -22.84 -21.01 11.83
C CYS A 157 -21.68 -21.11 10.83
N GLY A 158 -21.72 -22.12 9.95
CA GLY A 158 -20.72 -22.34 8.92
C GLY A 158 -20.94 -21.46 7.68
N GLN A 159 -20.03 -21.57 6.71
CA GLN A 159 -20.11 -20.83 5.45
C GLN A 159 -21.40 -21.11 4.65
N GLU A 160 -21.87 -22.36 4.65
CA GLU A 160 -23.12 -22.72 3.97
C GLU A 160 -24.34 -22.10 4.67
N GLU A 161 -24.41 -22.18 5.99
CA GLU A 161 -25.53 -21.66 6.78
C GLU A 161 -25.57 -20.14 6.69
N PHE A 162 -24.41 -19.48 6.75
CA PHE A 162 -24.27 -18.05 6.49
C PHE A 162 -24.82 -17.67 5.11
N GLY A 163 -24.40 -18.40 4.07
CA GLY A 163 -24.88 -18.19 2.72
C GLY A 163 -26.40 -18.37 2.59
N LYS A 164 -26.95 -19.45 3.16
CA LYS A 164 -28.40 -19.72 3.18
C LYS A 164 -29.17 -18.63 3.94
N ALA A 165 -28.67 -18.21 5.11
CA ALA A 165 -29.31 -17.23 5.99
C ALA A 165 -29.34 -15.82 5.39
N VAL A 166 -28.21 -15.35 4.87
CA VAL A 166 -28.15 -14.03 4.23
C VAL A 166 -28.92 -14.05 2.90
N LYS A 167 -28.83 -15.11 2.08
CA LYS A 167 -29.71 -15.26 0.89
C LYS A 167 -31.19 -15.23 1.24
N ALA A 168 -31.61 -15.84 2.35
CA ALA A 168 -33.00 -15.79 2.81
C ALA A 168 -33.42 -14.34 3.14
N PHE A 169 -32.54 -13.52 3.71
CA PHE A 169 -32.79 -12.08 3.90
C PHE A 169 -33.00 -11.33 2.58
N PHE A 170 -32.21 -11.64 1.54
CA PHE A 170 -32.38 -11.07 0.19
C PHE A 170 -33.64 -11.57 -0.56
N GLY A 171 -34.09 -12.80 -0.28
CA GLY A 171 -35.16 -13.47 -1.05
C GLY A 171 -36.56 -13.41 -0.42
N ASN A 172 -36.70 -12.91 0.81
CA ASN A 172 -37.97 -12.96 1.54
C ASN A 172 -38.91 -11.82 1.11
N GLU A 173 -39.99 -12.13 0.37
CA GLU A 173 -40.93 -11.15 -0.23
C GLU A 173 -41.60 -10.19 0.79
N THR A 174 -41.62 -10.55 2.08
CA THR A 174 -42.08 -9.66 3.15
C THR A 174 -41.11 -8.53 3.47
N THR A 175 -39.82 -8.71 3.16
CA THR A 175 -38.75 -7.71 3.32
C THR A 175 -38.77 -6.79 2.10
N ARG A 176 -39.60 -5.73 2.14
CA ARG A 176 -39.78 -4.83 0.98
C ARG A 176 -38.45 -4.25 0.46
N GLN A 177 -37.44 -4.11 1.32
CA GLN A 177 -36.06 -3.75 0.96
C GLN A 177 -35.04 -4.39 1.90
N PRO A 178 -34.15 -5.29 1.42
CA PRO A 178 -33.03 -5.75 2.22
C PRO A 178 -31.99 -4.63 2.33
N ALA A 179 -31.83 -4.09 3.53
CA ALA A 179 -30.76 -3.15 3.88
C ALA A 179 -29.86 -3.78 4.96
N GLY A 180 -28.55 -3.70 4.77
CA GLY A 180 -27.60 -4.18 5.77
C GLY A 180 -26.15 -4.04 5.33
N ILE A 181 -25.24 -4.29 6.25
CA ILE A 181 -23.79 -4.24 6.02
C ILE A 181 -23.28 -5.68 5.99
N LEU A 182 -22.56 -6.04 4.94
CA LEU A 182 -21.83 -7.31 4.87
C LEU A 182 -20.34 -7.05 5.13
N LEU A 183 -19.81 -7.69 6.17
CA LEU A 183 -18.42 -7.61 6.57
C LEU A 183 -17.73 -8.97 6.40
N ARG A 184 -16.48 -8.93 5.95
CA ARG A 184 -15.55 -10.06 5.93
C ARG A 184 -14.32 -9.69 6.74
N ALA A 185 -13.96 -10.50 7.73
CA ALA A 185 -12.84 -10.21 8.63
C ALA A 185 -11.85 -11.38 8.67
N ASN A 186 -10.56 -11.10 8.65
CA ASN A 186 -9.47 -12.08 8.77
C ASN A 186 -8.55 -11.70 9.95
N ILE A 187 -8.19 -12.66 10.82
CA ILE A 187 -7.29 -12.40 11.95
C ILE A 187 -5.83 -12.33 11.46
N ASN A 188 -5.24 -11.14 11.57
CA ASN A 188 -3.89 -10.90 11.08
C ASN A 188 -2.85 -11.75 11.83
N ARG A 189 -1.97 -12.39 11.06
CA ARG A 189 -0.88 -13.27 11.55
C ARG A 189 -1.36 -14.44 12.41
N PHE A 190 -2.58 -14.95 12.22
CA PHE A 190 -3.12 -16.08 13.00
C PHE A 190 -2.21 -17.32 12.98
N ARG A 191 -1.57 -17.64 11.84
CA ARG A 191 -0.56 -18.72 11.76
C ARG A 191 0.61 -18.54 12.75
N THR A 192 1.07 -17.30 12.98
CA THR A 192 2.13 -17.00 13.95
C THR A 192 1.66 -17.22 15.39
N ILE A 193 0.38 -16.95 15.68
CA ILE A 193 -0.24 -17.21 16.99
C ILE A 193 -0.33 -18.72 17.23
N SER A 194 -0.85 -19.47 16.26
CA SER A 194 -0.92 -20.94 16.28
C SER A 194 0.46 -21.59 16.43
N GLY A 195 1.46 -21.13 15.68
CA GLY A 195 2.84 -21.63 15.79
C GLY A 195 3.54 -21.28 17.12
N ARG A 196 3.16 -20.16 17.77
CA ARG A 196 3.77 -19.71 19.03
C ARG A 196 3.13 -20.31 20.28
N TYR A 197 1.80 -20.47 20.28
CA TYR A 197 1.03 -20.89 21.46
C TYR A 197 0.40 -22.29 21.31
N GLY A 198 0.51 -22.91 20.14
CA GLY A 198 -0.12 -24.21 19.84
C GLY A 198 -1.56 -24.07 19.36
N THR A 199 -2.07 -25.13 18.73
CA THR A 199 -3.41 -25.18 18.13
C THR A 199 -4.51 -24.93 19.16
N CYS A 200 -4.49 -25.59 20.31
CA CYS A 200 -5.52 -25.44 21.34
C CYS A 200 -5.72 -23.98 21.82
N ILE A 201 -4.64 -23.20 21.98
CA ILE A 201 -4.75 -21.77 22.32
C ILE A 201 -5.28 -20.97 21.12
N ALA A 202 -4.90 -21.31 19.89
CA ALA A 202 -5.44 -20.69 18.69
C ALA A 202 -6.95 -20.97 18.50
N ASP A 203 -7.42 -22.18 18.80
CA ASP A 203 -8.83 -22.54 18.77
C ASP A 203 -9.60 -21.77 19.87
N ASN A 204 -9.02 -21.64 21.07
CA ASN A 204 -9.54 -20.79 22.14
C ASN A 204 -9.62 -19.29 21.75
N VAL A 205 -8.69 -18.79 20.93
CA VAL A 205 -8.74 -17.43 20.36
C VAL A 205 -9.97 -17.27 19.46
N LEU A 206 -10.22 -18.21 18.55
CA LEU A 206 -11.37 -18.19 17.66
C LEU A 206 -12.70 -18.29 18.44
N ASN A 207 -12.74 -19.17 19.44
CA ASN A 207 -13.89 -19.35 20.33
C ASN A 207 -14.23 -18.07 21.10
N GLU A 208 -13.23 -17.36 21.61
CA GLU A 208 -13.42 -16.12 22.36
C GLU A 208 -13.85 -14.95 21.44
N ILE A 209 -13.29 -14.83 20.24
CA ILE A 209 -13.74 -13.87 19.23
C ILE A 209 -15.20 -14.16 18.82
N GLY A 210 -15.55 -15.41 18.53
CA GLY A 210 -16.92 -15.80 18.15
C GLY A 210 -17.96 -15.58 19.25
N LYS A 211 -17.56 -15.63 20.53
CA LYS A 211 -18.39 -15.23 21.68
C LYS A 211 -18.56 -13.71 21.74
N ARG A 212 -17.47 -12.95 21.61
CA ARG A 212 -17.52 -11.48 21.67
C ARG A 212 -18.34 -10.88 20.55
N LEU A 213 -18.18 -11.38 19.32
CA LEU A 213 -19.01 -10.95 18.18
C LEU A 213 -20.51 -11.16 18.48
N ARG A 214 -20.92 -12.32 19.01
CA ARG A 214 -22.32 -12.54 19.42
C ARG A 214 -22.78 -11.74 20.64
N ALA A 215 -21.88 -11.35 21.54
CA ALA A 215 -22.23 -10.56 22.72
C ALA A 215 -22.41 -9.07 22.42
N PHE A 216 -21.73 -8.56 21.38
CA PHE A 216 -21.78 -7.13 20.99
C PHE A 216 -22.71 -6.84 19.81
N LEU A 217 -22.96 -7.80 18.93
CA LEU A 217 -23.89 -7.66 17.81
C LEU A 217 -25.32 -8.03 18.25
N THR A 218 -26.33 -7.45 17.61
CA THR A 218 -27.75 -7.73 17.95
C THR A 218 -28.17 -9.13 17.51
N GLU A 219 -29.26 -9.66 18.07
CA GLU A 219 -29.80 -10.99 17.68
C GLU A 219 -30.18 -11.09 16.19
N GLU A 220 -30.39 -9.95 15.53
CA GLU A 220 -30.68 -9.85 14.10
C GLU A 220 -29.41 -10.00 13.23
N CYS A 221 -28.22 -9.77 13.80
CA CYS A 221 -26.95 -9.94 13.09
C CYS A 221 -26.58 -11.42 12.95
N ILE A 222 -26.21 -11.82 11.74
CA ILE A 222 -25.73 -13.17 11.43
C ILE A 222 -24.20 -13.16 11.50
N VAL A 223 -23.62 -14.03 12.33
CA VAL A 223 -22.17 -14.19 12.49
C VAL A 223 -21.79 -15.63 12.18
N ALA A 224 -20.81 -15.80 11.31
CA ALA A 224 -20.30 -17.09 10.87
C ALA A 224 -18.79 -17.16 10.95
N GLN A 225 -18.28 -18.36 11.16
CA GLN A 225 -16.90 -18.70 10.90
C GLN A 225 -16.84 -19.35 9.51
N LEU A 226 -16.09 -18.73 8.60
CA LEU A 226 -16.03 -19.14 7.18
C LEU A 226 -14.80 -19.99 6.88
N GLY A 227 -13.76 -19.87 7.71
CA GLY A 227 -12.51 -20.61 7.61
C GLY A 227 -11.78 -20.65 8.95
N ASN A 228 -10.49 -21.00 8.93
CA ASN A 228 -9.71 -21.12 10.16
C ASN A 228 -9.56 -19.78 10.90
N ASP A 229 -9.33 -18.69 10.19
CA ASP A 229 -9.12 -17.33 10.72
C ASP A 229 -10.07 -16.28 10.10
N ASP A 230 -11.04 -16.74 9.30
CA ASP A 230 -12.00 -15.92 8.56
C ASP A 230 -13.40 -15.92 9.17
N PHE A 231 -13.97 -14.73 9.31
CA PHE A 231 -15.32 -14.48 9.82
C PHE A 231 -16.19 -13.76 8.78
N GLY A 232 -17.46 -14.16 8.72
CA GLY A 232 -18.51 -13.49 7.97
C GLY A 232 -19.48 -12.86 8.95
N ILE A 233 -19.78 -11.57 8.79
CA ILE A 233 -20.73 -10.86 9.65
C ILE A 233 -21.70 -10.12 8.73
N PHE A 234 -22.99 -10.39 8.86
CA PHE A 234 -24.03 -9.64 8.17
C PHE A 234 -24.94 -8.98 9.21
N CYS A 235 -25.00 -7.65 9.17
CA CYS A 235 -25.81 -6.86 10.09
C CYS A 235 -26.96 -6.21 9.30
N PRO A 236 -28.23 -6.66 9.46
CA PRO A 236 -29.39 -6.10 8.79
C PRO A 236 -29.81 -4.77 9.44
N ILE A 237 -29.01 -3.73 9.24
CA ILE A 237 -29.22 -2.41 9.84
C ILE A 237 -29.79 -1.46 8.79
N PRO A 238 -30.81 -0.65 9.13
CA PRO A 238 -31.26 0.42 8.26
C PRO A 238 -30.30 1.62 8.23
N TYR A 239 -30.02 2.11 7.02
CA TYR A 239 -29.11 3.23 6.76
C TYR A 239 -29.74 4.58 7.05
N GLU A 240 -29.85 4.92 8.34
CA GLU A 240 -30.29 6.26 8.74
C GLU A 240 -29.21 7.33 8.48
N HIS A 241 -27.91 6.99 8.59
CA HIS A 241 -26.80 7.96 8.47
C HIS A 241 -25.49 7.39 7.87
N PRO A 242 -24.71 8.19 7.11
CA PRO A 242 -23.45 7.75 6.48
C PRO A 242 -22.36 7.26 7.46
N GLY A 243 -22.29 7.84 8.66
CA GLY A 243 -21.33 7.41 9.68
C GLY A 243 -21.59 6.02 10.25
N GLN A 244 -22.76 5.41 9.99
CA GLN A 244 -23.16 4.16 10.63
C GLN A 244 -22.36 2.97 10.10
N ALA A 245 -22.08 2.90 8.80
CA ALA A 245 -21.24 1.83 8.21
C ALA A 245 -19.81 1.85 8.78
N THR A 246 -19.20 3.05 8.78
CA THR A 246 -17.90 3.30 9.41
C THR A 246 -17.90 2.89 10.89
N ARG A 247 -18.95 3.24 11.64
CA ARG A 247 -19.10 2.91 13.05
C ARG A 247 -19.22 1.40 13.29
N TRP A 248 -19.94 0.67 12.44
CA TRP A 248 -20.04 -0.80 12.56
C TRP A 248 -18.73 -1.51 12.22
N ALA A 249 -18.02 -1.07 11.17
CA ALA A 249 -16.69 -1.59 10.87
C ALA A 249 -15.69 -1.32 12.01
N GLN A 250 -15.76 -0.12 12.63
CA GLN A 250 -14.98 0.21 13.83
C GLN A 250 -15.36 -0.64 15.05
N ILE A 251 -16.66 -0.86 15.32
CA ILE A 251 -17.11 -1.74 16.42
C ILE A 251 -16.58 -3.16 16.23
N VAL A 252 -16.68 -3.72 15.02
CA VAL A 252 -16.17 -5.06 14.71
C VAL A 252 -14.66 -5.10 14.86
N ARG A 253 -13.91 -4.13 14.32
CA ARG A 253 -12.47 -3.99 14.55
C ARG A 253 -12.12 -3.98 16.04
N ASP A 254 -12.82 -3.18 16.84
CA ASP A 254 -12.52 -3.03 18.27
C ASP A 254 -12.77 -4.32 19.06
N ILE A 255 -13.73 -5.15 18.63
CA ILE A 255 -13.95 -6.51 19.16
C ILE A 255 -12.74 -7.41 18.89
N PHE A 256 -12.18 -7.37 17.67
CA PHE A 256 -10.95 -8.10 17.33
C PHE A 256 -9.72 -7.54 18.07
N HIS A 257 -9.58 -6.22 18.18
CA HIS A 257 -8.38 -5.57 18.76
C HIS A 257 -8.31 -5.67 20.29
N ALA A 258 -9.43 -5.97 20.97
CA ALA A 258 -9.48 -6.11 22.41
C ALA A 258 -8.68 -7.34 22.90
N THR A 259 -7.67 -7.11 23.76
CA THR A 259 -6.81 -8.15 24.36
C THR A 259 -7.56 -9.40 24.81
N LEU A 260 -7.08 -10.59 24.44
CA LEU A 260 -7.55 -11.86 24.95
C LEU A 260 -6.69 -12.29 26.15
N SER A 261 -7.32 -12.87 27.17
CA SER A 261 -6.62 -13.55 28.28
C SER A 261 -6.99 -15.03 28.22
N ILE A 262 -6.12 -15.85 27.64
CA ILE A 262 -6.35 -17.28 27.38
C ILE A 262 -5.22 -18.06 28.03
N ASP A 263 -5.55 -19.00 28.92
CA ASP A 263 -4.60 -19.89 29.61
C ASP A 263 -3.42 -19.14 30.28
N GLY A 264 -3.70 -17.93 30.81
CA GLY A 264 -2.71 -17.05 31.44
C GLY A 264 -1.91 -16.16 30.48
N HIS A 265 -2.03 -16.37 29.16
CA HIS A 265 -1.40 -15.55 28.15
C HIS A 265 -2.26 -14.32 27.80
N ARG A 266 -1.62 -13.15 27.68
CA ARG A 266 -2.23 -11.94 27.13
C ARG A 266 -1.91 -11.84 25.64
N ILE A 267 -2.91 -12.03 24.79
CA ILE A 267 -2.78 -12.03 23.34
C ILE A 267 -3.43 -10.77 22.79
N HIS A 268 -2.65 -9.93 22.12
CA HIS A 268 -3.17 -8.85 21.29
C HIS A 268 -3.36 -9.38 19.86
N LEU A 269 -4.48 -9.02 19.26
CA LEU A 269 -4.83 -9.37 17.88
C LEU A 269 -5.04 -8.07 17.09
N THR A 270 -4.88 -8.17 15.78
CA THR A 270 -5.49 -7.22 14.84
C THR A 270 -6.24 -8.02 13.78
N ALA A 271 -7.16 -7.38 13.07
CA ALA A 271 -7.87 -7.99 11.96
C ALA A 271 -7.96 -7.01 10.80
N SER A 272 -7.86 -7.52 9.57
CA SER A 272 -8.23 -6.78 8.37
C SER A 272 -9.69 -7.05 8.08
N ILE A 273 -10.46 -6.01 7.74
CA ILE A 273 -11.91 -6.10 7.54
C ILE A 273 -12.32 -5.46 6.21
N GLY A 274 -12.97 -6.22 5.34
CA GLY A 274 -13.67 -5.72 4.16
C GLY A 274 -15.15 -5.48 4.43
N CYS A 275 -15.71 -4.40 3.89
CA CYS A 275 -17.10 -3.99 4.06
C CYS A 275 -17.79 -3.75 2.72
N CYS A 276 -19.01 -4.24 2.55
CA CYS A 276 -19.89 -3.98 1.40
C CYS A 276 -21.26 -3.51 1.89
N LEU A 277 -21.78 -2.44 1.29
CA LEU A 277 -23.06 -1.84 1.68
C LEU A 277 -24.19 -2.33 0.77
N ILE A 278 -25.29 -2.79 1.37
CA ILE A 278 -26.47 -3.30 0.65
C ILE A 278 -27.66 -2.38 0.95
N PRO A 279 -28.36 -1.80 -0.05
CA PRO A 279 -28.23 -2.06 -1.48
C PRO A 279 -27.21 -1.18 -2.23
N PHE A 280 -26.50 -0.27 -1.54
CA PHE A 280 -25.73 0.82 -2.17
C PHE A 280 -24.58 0.38 -3.09
N ASP A 281 -23.78 -0.61 -2.70
CA ASP A 281 -22.75 -1.18 -3.58
C ASP A 281 -23.34 -2.25 -4.50
N THR A 282 -24.29 -3.04 -3.99
CA THR A 282 -25.03 -4.03 -4.76
C THR A 282 -26.26 -4.55 -4.01
N TYR A 283 -27.27 -4.97 -4.78
CA TYR A 283 -28.48 -5.63 -4.30
C TYR A 283 -28.43 -7.17 -4.44
N ARG A 284 -27.33 -7.75 -4.93
CA ARG A 284 -27.16 -9.20 -5.15
C ARG A 284 -26.20 -9.80 -4.13
N PHE A 285 -26.60 -10.89 -3.46
CA PHE A 285 -25.80 -11.53 -2.41
C PHE A 285 -24.42 -12.00 -2.88
N GLU A 286 -24.36 -12.68 -4.04
CA GLU A 286 -23.12 -13.20 -4.60
C GLU A 286 -22.12 -12.07 -4.88
N THR A 287 -22.62 -10.97 -5.44
CA THR A 287 -21.84 -9.75 -5.69
C THR A 287 -21.42 -9.08 -4.38
N ALA A 288 -22.28 -9.04 -3.35
CA ALA A 288 -21.95 -8.46 -2.05
C ALA A 288 -20.81 -9.23 -1.36
N CYS A 289 -20.85 -10.56 -1.41
CA CYS A 289 -19.78 -11.41 -0.90
C CYS A 289 -18.45 -11.15 -1.63
N HIS A 290 -18.49 -11.04 -2.95
CA HIS A 290 -17.31 -10.73 -3.76
C HIS A 290 -16.74 -9.33 -3.42
N TYR A 291 -17.60 -8.31 -3.30
CA TYR A 291 -17.19 -6.94 -2.97
C TYR A 291 -16.60 -6.81 -1.56
N ALA A 292 -17.19 -7.51 -0.57
CA ALA A 292 -16.62 -7.58 0.78
C ALA A 292 -15.27 -8.33 0.80
N GLU A 293 -15.07 -9.36 -0.03
CA GLU A 293 -13.78 -10.04 -0.19
C GLU A 293 -12.73 -9.14 -0.86
N LEU A 294 -13.10 -8.38 -1.91
CA LEU A 294 -12.20 -7.40 -2.54
C LEU A 294 -11.73 -6.33 -1.54
N ALA A 295 -12.65 -5.80 -0.74
CA ALA A 295 -12.33 -4.83 0.31
C ALA A 295 -11.43 -5.44 1.41
N LEU A 296 -11.63 -6.72 1.75
CA LEU A 296 -10.79 -7.44 2.71
C LEU A 296 -9.36 -7.65 2.15
N ASN A 297 -9.24 -8.00 0.88
CA ASN A 297 -7.95 -8.15 0.21
C ASN A 297 -7.16 -6.84 0.21
N GLU A 298 -7.81 -5.72 -0.09
CA GLU A 298 -7.17 -4.40 -0.02
C GLU A 298 -6.78 -4.02 1.42
N ALA A 299 -7.61 -4.37 2.42
CA ALA A 299 -7.30 -4.15 3.84
C ALA A 299 -6.13 -5.01 4.33
N ARG A 300 -5.92 -6.19 3.74
CA ARG A 300 -4.72 -7.01 3.98
C ARG A 300 -3.49 -6.43 3.27
N ARG A 301 -3.63 -6.00 2.01
CA ARG A 301 -2.54 -5.46 1.19
C ARG A 301 -1.93 -4.18 1.79
N LEU A 302 -2.77 -3.23 2.19
CA LEU A 302 -2.29 -1.96 2.76
C LEU A 302 -1.68 -2.13 4.15
N GLN A 303 -1.95 -3.23 4.86
CA GLN A 303 -1.59 -3.49 6.27
C GLN A 303 -2.13 -2.46 7.29
N SER A 304 -2.74 -1.37 6.81
CA SER A 304 -3.51 -0.34 7.51
C SER A 304 -4.17 0.53 6.42
N PRO A 305 -5.47 0.88 6.48
CA PRO A 305 -6.35 0.82 7.65
C PRO A 305 -6.87 -0.59 7.97
N ASP A 306 -7.19 -0.81 9.26
CA ASP A 306 -7.71 -2.09 9.78
C ASP A 306 -9.04 -2.52 9.13
N TRP A 307 -9.75 -1.60 8.49
CA TRP A 307 -10.97 -1.88 7.74
C TRP A 307 -11.08 -1.00 6.49
N ILE A 308 -11.72 -1.52 5.46
CA ILE A 308 -11.95 -0.85 4.17
C ILE A 308 -13.38 -1.10 3.70
N SER A 309 -14.05 -0.06 3.22
CA SER A 309 -15.30 -0.19 2.46
C SER A 309 -14.99 -0.41 0.98
N PHE A 310 -15.76 -1.28 0.33
CA PHE A 310 -15.65 -1.54 -1.09
C PHE A 310 -15.77 -0.25 -1.90
N THR A 311 -14.95 -0.15 -2.96
CA THR A 311 -15.07 0.86 -4.00
C THR A 311 -14.86 0.17 -5.36
N PRO A 312 -15.47 0.66 -6.45
CA PRO A 312 -15.32 0.06 -7.77
C PRO A 312 -13.90 0.22 -8.31
N LEU A 313 -13.11 1.15 -7.76
CA LEU A 313 -11.68 1.28 -8.02
C LEU A 313 -10.93 0.00 -7.61
N MET A 314 -11.32 -0.69 -6.54
CA MET A 314 -10.71 -1.98 -6.13
C MET A 314 -11.00 -3.08 -7.16
N GLN A 315 -12.18 -3.09 -7.75
CA GLN A 315 -12.51 -4.04 -8.83
C GLN A 315 -11.71 -3.72 -10.10
N ALA A 316 -11.58 -2.44 -10.45
CA ALA A 316 -10.77 -1.99 -11.58
C ALA A 316 -9.27 -2.30 -11.38
N ASP A 317 -8.74 -2.12 -10.17
CA ASP A 317 -7.35 -2.45 -9.80
C ASP A 317 -7.07 -3.95 -9.94
N VAL A 318 -7.97 -4.81 -9.45
CA VAL A 318 -7.83 -6.27 -9.61
C VAL A 318 -7.84 -6.70 -11.08
N HIS A 319 -8.71 -6.12 -11.91
CA HIS A 319 -8.68 -6.37 -13.35
C HIS A 319 -7.38 -5.88 -13.99
N HIS A 320 -6.95 -4.65 -13.66
CA HIS A 320 -5.71 -4.07 -14.18
C HIS A 320 -4.47 -4.90 -13.82
N ARG A 321 -4.42 -5.43 -12.60
CA ARG A 321 -3.32 -6.26 -12.10
C ARG A 321 -3.30 -7.64 -12.74
N SER A 322 -4.47 -8.26 -12.96
CA SER A 322 -4.57 -9.52 -13.70
C SER A 322 -4.15 -9.37 -15.17
N GLU A 323 -4.50 -8.26 -15.83
CA GLU A 323 -3.95 -7.91 -17.14
C GLU A 323 -2.42 -7.75 -17.09
N LEU A 324 -1.92 -7.02 -16.08
CA LEU A 324 -0.49 -6.73 -15.94
C LEU A 324 0.33 -8.00 -15.65
N GLU A 325 -0.19 -8.93 -14.85
CA GLU A 325 0.39 -10.25 -14.58
C GLU A 325 0.52 -11.08 -15.87
N HIS A 326 -0.55 -11.14 -16.67
CA HIS A 326 -0.53 -11.80 -17.97
C HIS A 326 0.47 -11.16 -18.94
N ASP A 327 0.49 -9.83 -19.00
CA ASP A 327 1.43 -9.07 -19.82
C ASP A 327 2.90 -9.25 -19.34
N LEU A 328 3.14 -9.38 -18.02
CA LEU A 328 4.46 -9.66 -17.41
C LEU A 328 4.98 -11.06 -17.76
N GLN A 329 4.11 -12.08 -17.72
CA GLN A 329 4.49 -13.44 -18.13
C GLN A 329 4.93 -13.45 -19.60
N ARG A 330 4.18 -12.78 -20.47
CA ARG A 330 4.55 -12.59 -21.89
C ARG A 330 5.82 -11.74 -22.06
N ALA A 331 6.06 -10.75 -21.19
CA ALA A 331 7.23 -9.87 -21.25
C ALA A 331 8.55 -10.63 -21.07
N LEU A 332 8.57 -11.66 -20.20
CA LEU A 332 9.70 -12.59 -20.03
C LEU A 332 10.01 -13.35 -21.33
N GLU A 333 8.98 -13.88 -21.99
CA GLU A 333 9.12 -14.70 -23.20
C GLU A 333 9.50 -13.88 -24.45
N THR A 334 9.15 -12.59 -24.47
CA THR A 334 9.26 -11.73 -25.66
C THR A 334 10.32 -10.61 -25.53
N ASN A 335 11.24 -10.73 -24.56
CA ASN A 335 12.35 -9.79 -24.33
C ASN A 335 11.90 -8.32 -24.20
N GLN A 336 10.82 -8.06 -23.47
CA GLN A 336 10.31 -6.70 -23.25
C GLN A 336 11.01 -5.96 -22.10
N PHE A 337 11.80 -6.67 -21.30
CA PHE A 337 12.60 -6.07 -20.23
C PHE A 337 13.92 -5.52 -20.76
N PHE A 338 14.37 -4.41 -20.19
CA PHE A 338 15.70 -3.86 -20.40
C PHE A 338 16.25 -3.29 -19.11
N LEU A 339 17.57 -3.11 -19.04
CA LEU A 339 18.25 -2.49 -17.90
C LEU A 339 18.70 -1.09 -18.26
N GLU A 340 18.36 -0.13 -17.40
CA GLU A 340 19.12 1.11 -17.26
C GLU A 340 20.12 0.95 -16.12
N PHE A 341 21.18 1.74 -16.16
CA PHE A 341 22.23 1.75 -15.14
C PHE A 341 22.35 3.14 -14.56
N GLN A 342 22.52 3.26 -13.23
CA GLN A 342 22.83 4.53 -12.58
C GLN A 342 24.26 4.48 -11.98
N PRO A 343 25.10 5.49 -12.21
CA PRO A 343 26.47 5.48 -11.70
C PRO A 343 26.55 5.80 -10.20
N LEU A 344 27.32 4.98 -9.48
CA LEU A 344 27.76 5.24 -8.11
C LEU A 344 29.20 5.77 -8.16
N ILE A 345 29.40 6.99 -7.65
CA ILE A 345 30.67 7.71 -7.75
C ILE A 345 31.36 7.73 -6.39
N CYS A 346 32.62 7.28 -6.35
CA CYS A 346 33.46 7.43 -5.17
C CYS A 346 33.78 8.91 -4.96
N ILE A 347 33.34 9.46 -3.82
CA ILE A 347 33.38 10.90 -3.50
C ILE A 347 34.84 11.40 -3.48
N ARG A 348 35.78 10.56 -3.02
CA ARG A 348 37.20 10.88 -2.90
C ARG A 348 37.91 10.98 -4.25
N THR A 349 37.63 10.06 -5.17
CA THR A 349 38.34 9.99 -6.46
C THR A 349 37.58 10.65 -7.61
N ASN A 350 36.30 10.98 -7.41
CA ASN A 350 35.38 11.46 -8.43
C ASN A 350 35.34 10.55 -9.67
N ARG A 351 35.33 9.24 -9.43
CA ARG A 351 35.27 8.18 -10.46
C ARG A 351 34.11 7.23 -10.16
N ILE A 352 33.53 6.67 -11.22
CA ILE A 352 32.55 5.59 -11.11
C ILE A 352 33.27 4.34 -10.57
N GLU A 353 32.65 3.71 -9.58
CA GLU A 353 33.15 2.47 -8.98
C GLU A 353 32.14 1.32 -9.03
N CYS A 354 30.85 1.64 -9.14
CA CYS A 354 29.76 0.70 -9.27
C CYS A 354 28.67 1.31 -10.16
N VAL A 355 27.85 0.47 -10.79
CA VAL A 355 26.62 0.89 -11.46
C VAL A 355 25.46 0.06 -10.93
N GLU A 356 24.39 0.71 -10.50
CA GLU A 356 23.15 0.01 -10.09
C GLU A 356 22.35 -0.38 -11.33
N ALA A 357 21.96 -1.64 -11.43
CA ALA A 357 21.10 -2.17 -12.48
C ALA A 357 19.62 -1.94 -12.14
N LEU A 358 18.98 -1.07 -12.90
CA LEU A 358 17.60 -0.64 -12.72
C LEU A 358 16.71 -1.21 -13.82
N LEU A 359 15.85 -2.16 -13.45
CA LEU A 359 14.91 -2.80 -14.37
C LEU A 359 13.93 -1.79 -14.99
N ARG A 360 13.62 -2.00 -16.27
CA ARG A 360 12.58 -1.29 -17.03
C ARG A 360 11.79 -2.29 -17.88
N TRP A 361 10.53 -1.97 -18.13
CA TRP A 361 9.67 -2.77 -18.99
C TRP A 361 9.15 -1.92 -20.16
N GLN A 362 9.50 -2.31 -21.38
CA GLN A 362 9.00 -1.73 -22.62
C GLN A 362 7.77 -2.52 -23.10
N HIS A 363 6.58 -2.13 -22.65
CA HIS A 363 5.35 -2.74 -23.12
C HIS A 363 5.01 -2.26 -24.55
N PRO A 364 4.63 -3.14 -25.50
CA PRO A 364 4.37 -2.77 -26.89
C PRO A 364 3.22 -1.76 -27.09
N ILE A 365 2.25 -1.73 -26.17
CA ILE A 365 1.07 -0.84 -26.26
C ILE A 365 1.14 0.30 -25.25
N ARG A 366 1.66 0.05 -24.04
CA ARG A 366 1.63 0.99 -22.90
C ARG A 366 2.89 1.86 -22.80
N GLY A 367 3.91 1.61 -23.63
CA GLY A 367 5.20 2.31 -23.56
C GLY A 367 6.08 1.76 -22.43
N VAL A 368 6.94 2.60 -21.86
CA VAL A 368 7.76 2.22 -20.69
C VAL A 368 6.89 2.25 -19.43
N ILE A 369 6.67 1.09 -18.82
CA ILE A 369 5.94 0.96 -17.55
C ILE A 369 6.96 1.13 -16.41
N PRO A 370 6.70 1.99 -15.40
CA PRO A 370 7.66 2.22 -14.32
C PRO A 370 7.69 1.04 -13.32
N PRO A 371 8.83 0.78 -12.66
CA PRO A 371 8.99 -0.33 -11.70
C PRO A 371 7.91 -0.41 -10.62
N ASN A 372 7.49 0.74 -10.08
CA ASN A 372 6.50 0.80 -9.00
C ASN A 372 5.13 0.23 -9.38
N ASP A 373 4.78 0.19 -10.67
CA ASP A 373 3.49 -0.30 -11.13
C ASP A 373 3.50 -1.83 -11.31
N PHE A 374 4.63 -2.42 -11.70
CA PHE A 374 4.71 -3.84 -12.09
C PHE A 374 5.51 -4.73 -11.14
N ILE A 375 6.47 -4.21 -10.36
CA ILE A 375 7.21 -5.02 -9.38
C ILE A 375 6.26 -5.61 -8.32
N PRO A 376 5.31 -4.86 -7.72
CA PRO A 376 4.38 -5.44 -6.75
C PRO A 376 3.55 -6.60 -7.34
N VAL A 377 3.14 -6.50 -8.61
CA VAL A 377 2.40 -7.57 -9.29
C VAL A 377 3.30 -8.77 -9.59
N ALA A 378 4.56 -8.53 -9.98
CA ALA A 378 5.55 -9.60 -10.15
C ALA A 378 5.90 -10.31 -8.83
N GLU A 379 5.90 -9.57 -7.72
CA GLU A 379 6.14 -10.09 -6.37
C GLU A 379 4.98 -10.98 -5.90
N GLU A 380 3.74 -10.49 -5.98
CA GLU A 380 2.54 -11.25 -5.57
C GLU A 380 2.30 -12.51 -6.44
N SER A 381 2.57 -12.44 -7.74
CA SER A 381 2.48 -13.59 -8.67
C SER A 381 3.69 -14.54 -8.61
N GLY A 382 4.75 -14.17 -7.90
CA GLY A 382 6.02 -14.91 -7.86
C GLY A 382 6.87 -14.82 -9.14
N LEU A 383 6.39 -14.15 -10.19
CA LEU A 383 7.15 -13.89 -11.43
C LEU A 383 8.47 -13.13 -11.18
N ILE A 384 8.58 -12.41 -10.05
CA ILE A 384 9.79 -11.73 -9.60
C ILE A 384 11.01 -12.66 -9.52
N VAL A 385 10.83 -13.96 -9.26
CA VAL A 385 11.93 -14.94 -9.25
C VAL A 385 12.54 -15.09 -10.64
N SER A 386 11.71 -15.30 -11.66
CA SER A 386 12.14 -15.44 -13.05
C SER A 386 12.72 -14.14 -13.60
N ILE A 387 12.08 -13.00 -13.28
CA ILE A 387 12.57 -11.66 -13.63
C ILE A 387 13.93 -11.39 -12.97
N GLY A 388 14.06 -11.63 -11.67
CA GLY A 388 15.30 -11.39 -10.92
C GLY A 388 16.48 -12.23 -11.40
N ARG A 389 16.25 -13.49 -11.81
CA ARG A 389 17.27 -14.32 -12.48
C ARG A 389 17.71 -13.74 -13.82
N TRP A 390 16.77 -13.24 -14.63
CA TRP A 390 17.09 -12.55 -15.89
C TRP A 390 17.87 -11.25 -15.65
N VAL A 391 17.47 -10.45 -14.66
CA VAL A 391 18.17 -9.21 -14.26
C VAL A 391 19.61 -9.50 -13.84
N LEU A 392 19.82 -10.49 -12.96
CA LEU A 392 21.16 -10.90 -12.52
C LEU A 392 22.06 -11.28 -13.70
N LEU A 393 21.54 -12.12 -14.60
CA LEU A 393 22.28 -12.59 -15.78
C LEU A 393 22.62 -11.43 -16.73
N GLU A 394 21.65 -10.59 -17.08
CA GLU A 394 21.84 -9.49 -18.01
C GLU A 394 22.75 -8.39 -17.44
N ALA A 395 22.56 -8.02 -16.16
CA ALA A 395 23.40 -7.04 -15.47
C ALA A 395 24.86 -7.47 -15.43
N CYS A 396 25.13 -8.73 -15.04
CA CYS A 396 26.47 -9.30 -15.04
C CYS A 396 27.05 -9.42 -16.45
N THR A 397 26.23 -9.77 -17.46
CA THR A 397 26.65 -9.89 -18.87
C THR A 397 27.02 -8.55 -19.50
N GLN A 398 26.35 -7.46 -19.12
CA GLN A 398 26.72 -6.13 -19.58
C GLN A 398 27.97 -5.60 -18.86
N VAL A 399 28.06 -5.74 -17.54
CA VAL A 399 29.17 -5.19 -16.75
C VAL A 399 30.47 -6.01 -16.86
N SER A 400 30.41 -7.30 -17.22
CA SER A 400 31.62 -8.10 -17.50
C SER A 400 32.51 -7.49 -18.59
N LYS A 401 31.92 -6.72 -19.52
CA LYS A 401 32.58 -6.02 -20.64
C LYS A 401 33.23 -4.69 -20.24
N LEU A 402 32.98 -4.20 -19.03
CA LEU A 402 33.60 -2.98 -18.49
C LEU A 402 34.96 -3.29 -17.82
N PRO A 403 35.83 -2.27 -17.62
CA PRO A 403 37.04 -2.39 -16.82
C PRO A 403 36.78 -3.01 -15.45
N SER A 404 37.74 -3.81 -14.97
CA SER A 404 37.64 -4.61 -13.74
C SER A 404 37.32 -3.82 -12.47
N HIS A 405 37.61 -2.52 -12.43
CA HIS A 405 37.31 -1.65 -11.29
C HIS A 405 35.82 -1.28 -11.16
N VAL A 406 35.03 -1.43 -12.22
CA VAL A 406 33.58 -1.14 -12.20
C VAL A 406 32.80 -2.37 -11.76
N ARG A 407 32.02 -2.20 -10.71
CA ARG A 407 31.13 -3.22 -10.13
C ARG A 407 29.69 -3.02 -10.62
N VAL A 408 28.83 -4.00 -10.39
CA VAL A 408 27.39 -3.93 -10.64
C VAL A 408 26.63 -4.20 -9.36
N ALA A 409 25.67 -3.33 -9.02
CA ALA A 409 24.73 -3.55 -7.95
C ALA A 409 23.39 -4.03 -8.52
N VAL A 410 22.78 -5.05 -7.90
CA VAL A 410 21.49 -5.62 -8.33
C VAL A 410 20.56 -5.73 -7.13
N ASN A 411 19.40 -5.09 -7.23
CA ASN A 411 18.31 -5.19 -6.26
C ASN A 411 17.69 -6.58 -6.25
N ILE A 412 17.50 -7.15 -5.06
CA ILE A 412 16.90 -8.47 -4.86
C ILE A 412 15.67 -8.35 -3.94
N SER A 413 14.51 -8.74 -4.46
CA SER A 413 13.25 -8.79 -3.70
C SER A 413 13.33 -9.78 -2.53
N ALA A 414 12.64 -9.48 -1.43
CA ALA A 414 12.48 -10.41 -0.32
C ALA A 414 11.81 -11.73 -0.76
N ILE A 415 10.81 -11.66 -1.63
CA ILE A 415 10.11 -12.84 -2.16
C ILE A 415 11.07 -13.67 -3.01
N GLN A 416 11.87 -13.02 -3.87
CA GLN A 416 12.92 -13.70 -4.63
C GLN A 416 13.92 -14.40 -3.70
N PHE A 417 14.40 -13.72 -2.66
CA PHE A 417 15.40 -14.27 -1.74
C PHE A 417 14.90 -15.50 -0.96
N LEU A 418 13.60 -15.54 -0.64
CA LEU A 418 12.98 -16.63 0.13
C LEU A 418 12.59 -17.84 -0.72
N HIS A 419 12.15 -17.62 -1.97
CA HIS A 419 11.60 -18.67 -2.84
C HIS A 419 12.63 -19.26 -3.82
N ASP A 420 13.72 -18.56 -4.12
CA ASP A 420 14.80 -19.07 -4.98
C ASP A 420 15.94 -19.72 -4.16
N ASP A 421 16.68 -20.63 -4.79
CA ASP A 421 18.04 -20.95 -4.33
C ASP A 421 18.99 -19.85 -4.84
N MET A 422 18.97 -18.71 -4.14
CA MET A 422 19.79 -17.54 -4.47
C MET A 422 21.28 -17.85 -4.56
N TYR A 423 21.78 -18.82 -3.78
CA TYR A 423 23.19 -19.21 -3.85
C TYR A 423 23.49 -19.93 -5.17
N ALA A 424 22.64 -20.87 -5.58
CA ALA A 424 22.74 -21.52 -6.89
C ALA A 424 22.57 -20.53 -8.05
N ALA A 425 21.61 -19.60 -7.96
CA ALA A 425 21.37 -18.58 -8.98
C ALA A 425 22.57 -17.65 -9.20
N VAL A 426 23.19 -17.18 -8.10
CA VAL A 426 24.42 -16.37 -8.14
C VAL A 426 25.58 -17.15 -8.76
N ILE A 427 25.80 -18.41 -8.36
CA ILE A 427 26.86 -19.25 -8.94
C ILE A 427 26.65 -19.45 -10.45
N GLN A 428 25.42 -19.77 -10.89
CA GLN A 428 25.12 -19.96 -12.30
C GLN A 428 25.37 -18.69 -13.11
N THR A 429 24.93 -17.52 -12.61
CA THR A 429 25.19 -16.21 -13.22
C THR A 429 26.68 -15.92 -13.34
N LEU A 430 27.47 -16.08 -12.27
CA LEU A 430 28.92 -15.82 -12.29
C LEU A 430 29.65 -16.75 -13.26
N LEU A 431 29.29 -18.04 -13.29
CA LEU A 431 29.86 -19.02 -14.22
C LEU A 431 29.50 -18.75 -15.69
N GLN A 432 28.26 -18.34 -15.97
CA GLN A 432 27.80 -18.05 -17.34
C GLN A 432 28.38 -16.74 -17.89
N THR A 433 28.53 -15.72 -17.05
CA THR A 433 28.99 -14.38 -17.46
C THR A 433 30.50 -14.19 -17.38
N GLY A 434 31.21 -15.01 -16.61
CA GLY A 434 32.63 -14.85 -16.31
C GLY A 434 32.95 -13.62 -15.46
N LEU A 435 31.94 -12.99 -14.84
CA LEU A 435 32.14 -11.84 -13.95
C LEU A 435 32.86 -12.31 -12.67
N ALA A 436 33.93 -11.61 -12.28
CA ALA A 436 34.57 -11.85 -10.98
C ALA A 436 33.60 -11.53 -9.84
N ALA A 437 33.46 -12.41 -8.86
CA ALA A 437 32.44 -12.32 -7.80
C ALA A 437 32.49 -10.99 -7.02
N GLU A 438 33.70 -10.48 -6.74
CA GLU A 438 33.97 -9.18 -6.11
C GLU A 438 33.43 -7.96 -6.87
N ARG A 439 32.99 -8.14 -8.12
CA ARG A 439 32.34 -7.12 -8.95
C ARG A 439 30.82 -7.15 -8.89
N LEU A 440 30.21 -8.12 -8.19
CA LEU A 440 28.76 -8.16 -7.96
C LEU A 440 28.46 -7.68 -6.53
N GLU A 441 27.57 -6.70 -6.42
CA GLU A 441 26.97 -6.22 -5.18
C GLU A 441 25.48 -6.60 -5.21
N LEU A 442 24.96 -7.28 -4.17
CA LEU A 442 23.53 -7.58 -4.04
C LEU A 442 22.92 -6.61 -3.03
N GLU A 443 21.89 -5.87 -3.47
CA GLU A 443 21.18 -4.91 -2.65
C GLU A 443 19.91 -5.58 -2.06
N LEU A 444 19.80 -5.51 -0.73
CA LEU A 444 18.79 -6.21 0.06
C LEU A 444 18.12 -5.24 1.04
N THR A 445 16.79 -5.16 0.96
CA THR A 445 16.00 -4.31 1.87
C THR A 445 15.91 -4.90 3.29
N GLU A 446 15.59 -4.07 4.28
CA GLU A 446 15.54 -4.46 5.69
C GLU A 446 14.57 -5.63 5.99
N SER A 447 13.48 -5.75 5.23
CA SER A 447 12.42 -6.75 5.47
C SER A 447 12.93 -8.19 5.43
N ILE A 448 13.96 -8.48 4.62
CA ILE A 448 14.60 -9.80 4.49
C ILE A 448 15.21 -10.26 5.84
N PHE A 449 15.57 -9.31 6.70
CA PHE A 449 16.13 -9.55 8.03
C PHE A 449 15.06 -9.61 9.14
N LEU A 450 13.88 -9.03 8.93
CA LEU A 450 12.74 -9.18 9.84
C LEU A 450 12.17 -10.61 9.78
N GLU A 451 12.23 -11.25 8.62
CA GLU A 451 11.85 -12.65 8.42
C GLU A 451 13.00 -13.64 8.63
N ALA A 452 14.07 -13.24 9.35
CA ALA A 452 15.30 -14.00 9.51
C ALA A 452 15.15 -15.33 10.28
N VAL A 453 14.68 -16.35 9.56
CA VAL A 453 15.05 -17.75 9.82
C VAL A 453 16.56 -17.88 9.61
N GLN A 454 17.23 -18.64 10.48
CA GLN A 454 18.68 -18.94 10.42
C GLN A 454 19.21 -19.23 8.99
N ARG A 455 18.38 -19.88 8.17
CA ARG A 455 18.60 -20.16 6.73
C ARG A 455 19.01 -18.94 5.90
N ASN A 456 18.42 -17.76 6.14
CA ASN A 456 18.69 -16.56 5.32
C ASN A 456 20.13 -16.09 5.55
N LEU A 457 20.57 -16.04 6.81
CA LEU A 457 21.94 -15.67 7.19
C LEU A 457 22.97 -16.67 6.64
N GLU A 458 22.64 -17.98 6.62
CA GLU A 458 23.49 -18.99 6.00
C GLU A 458 23.62 -18.80 4.49
N THR A 459 22.53 -18.52 3.77
CA THR A 459 22.56 -18.25 2.32
C THR A 459 23.41 -17.02 2.01
N MET A 460 23.22 -15.90 2.73
CA MET A 460 24.04 -14.69 2.54
C MET A 460 25.51 -14.94 2.88
N SER A 461 25.80 -15.71 3.92
CA SER A 461 27.18 -16.08 4.28
C SER A 461 27.86 -16.92 3.20
N LYS A 462 27.12 -17.86 2.58
CA LYS A 462 27.61 -18.65 1.43
C LYS A 462 27.86 -17.78 0.20
N ILE A 463 26.95 -16.87 -0.13
CA ILE A 463 27.12 -15.91 -1.24
C ILE A 463 28.35 -15.02 -1.00
N ARG A 464 28.49 -14.46 0.20
CA ARG A 464 29.65 -13.62 0.57
C ARG A 464 30.97 -14.39 0.54
N ALA A 465 30.97 -15.68 0.88
CA ALA A 465 32.13 -16.54 0.76
C ALA A 465 32.59 -16.79 -0.70
N LEU A 466 31.77 -16.48 -1.72
CA LEU A 466 32.19 -16.45 -3.12
C LEU A 466 33.01 -15.18 -3.46
N GLY A 467 32.94 -14.15 -2.61
CA GLY A 467 33.48 -12.81 -2.88
C GLY A 467 32.42 -11.78 -3.29
N VAL A 468 31.16 -12.17 -3.47
CA VAL A 468 30.04 -11.26 -3.76
C VAL A 468 29.77 -10.37 -2.56
N LYS A 469 29.60 -9.07 -2.79
CA LYS A 469 29.32 -8.12 -1.71
C LYS A 469 27.83 -8.07 -1.38
N ILE A 470 27.51 -7.92 -0.10
CA ILE A 470 26.14 -7.72 0.37
C ILE A 470 25.96 -6.29 0.86
N VAL A 471 24.93 -5.62 0.33
CA VAL A 471 24.60 -4.22 0.59
C VAL A 471 23.22 -4.16 1.25
N MET A 472 23.10 -3.44 2.35
CA MET A 472 21.80 -3.13 2.96
C MET A 472 21.22 -1.87 2.32
N ASP A 473 20.00 -2.01 1.80
CA ASP A 473 19.25 -0.94 1.12
C ASP A 473 18.20 -0.29 2.03
N ASP A 474 17.74 0.92 1.67
CA ASP A 474 16.71 1.70 2.40
C ASP A 474 16.99 1.92 3.91
N PHE A 475 18.26 2.06 4.32
CA PHE A 475 18.61 2.08 5.74
C PHE A 475 18.06 3.31 6.47
N GLY A 476 17.35 3.07 7.57
CA GLY A 476 16.82 4.09 8.48
C GLY A 476 15.32 4.39 8.33
N ILE A 477 14.66 3.93 7.25
CA ILE A 477 13.19 4.08 7.09
C ILE A 477 12.43 3.03 7.94
N GLY A 478 13.05 1.86 8.15
CA GLY A 478 12.46 0.70 8.82
C GLY A 478 12.71 0.62 10.34
N PHE A 479 12.45 -0.57 10.90
CA PHE A 479 12.73 -0.89 12.30
C PHE A 479 14.16 -1.44 12.44
N SER A 480 15.15 -0.68 11.94
CA SER A 480 16.54 -1.12 11.77
C SER A 480 17.15 -1.58 13.10
N SER A 481 17.03 -2.87 13.38
CA SER A 481 17.58 -3.46 14.60
C SER A 481 19.09 -3.53 14.44
N LEU A 482 19.81 -2.74 15.26
CA LEU A 482 21.27 -2.83 15.41
C LEU A 482 21.75 -4.27 15.66
N ASN A 483 20.87 -5.14 16.17
CA ASN A 483 21.15 -6.55 16.35
C ASN A 483 21.35 -7.32 15.02
N TYR A 484 20.70 -6.93 13.92
CA TYR A 484 20.91 -7.56 12.60
C TYR A 484 22.27 -7.16 12.01
N LEU A 485 22.59 -5.86 12.04
CA LEU A 485 23.92 -5.37 11.65
C LEU A 485 25.03 -6.04 12.46
N ARG A 486 24.80 -6.29 13.76
CA ARG A 486 25.74 -7.05 14.61
C ARG A 486 25.84 -8.53 14.23
N SER A 487 24.76 -9.13 13.72
CA SER A 487 24.67 -10.57 13.46
C SER A 487 25.13 -10.96 12.05
N PHE A 488 25.17 -10.02 11.11
CA PHE A 488 25.61 -10.28 9.73
C PHE A 488 26.65 -9.23 9.26
N PRO A 489 27.81 -9.65 8.71
CA PRO A 489 28.83 -8.73 8.21
C PRO A 489 28.48 -8.25 6.79
N PHE A 490 27.71 -7.16 6.72
CA PHE A 490 27.49 -6.43 5.47
C PHE A 490 28.79 -5.77 5.01
N ASP A 491 28.89 -5.53 3.69
CA ASP A 491 30.03 -4.81 3.11
C ASP A 491 29.72 -3.32 2.95
N ARG A 492 28.45 -2.96 2.68
CA ARG A 492 28.00 -1.58 2.47
C ARG A 492 26.59 -1.32 3.02
N ILE A 493 26.27 -0.07 3.33
CA ILE A 493 24.93 0.43 3.66
C ILE A 493 24.58 1.59 2.74
N LYS A 494 23.36 1.61 2.19
CA LYS A 494 22.78 2.73 1.45
C LYS A 494 21.86 3.55 2.36
N ILE A 495 22.09 4.86 2.44
CA ILE A 495 21.22 5.81 3.13
C ILE A 495 20.16 6.30 2.13
N ASP A 496 18.89 6.08 2.47
CA ASP A 496 17.76 6.51 1.65
C ASP A 496 17.79 8.03 1.35
N ARG A 497 17.33 8.34 0.14
CA ARG A 497 17.21 9.70 -0.40
C ARG A 497 16.40 10.67 0.48
N SER A 498 15.47 10.23 1.32
CA SER A 498 14.69 11.15 2.18
C SER A 498 15.59 11.85 3.19
N PHE A 499 16.53 11.12 3.82
CA PHE A 499 17.51 11.70 4.73
C PHE A 499 18.46 12.66 3.99
N ILE A 500 18.93 12.30 2.80
CA ILE A 500 19.85 13.12 2.00
C ILE A 500 19.16 14.38 1.44
N ARG A 501 17.86 14.32 1.14
CA ARG A 501 17.03 15.49 0.77
C ARG A 501 16.93 16.49 1.93
N ASP A 502 16.64 16.01 3.14
CA ASP A 502 16.23 16.88 4.24
C ASP A 502 17.41 17.31 5.15
N MET A 503 18.57 16.65 5.09
CA MET A 503 19.75 16.90 5.97
C MET A 503 20.33 18.33 5.94
N LEU A 504 20.05 19.14 4.90
CA LEU A 504 20.52 20.53 4.84
C LEU A 504 19.60 21.50 5.59
N ASN A 505 18.33 21.12 5.81
CA ASN A 505 17.29 21.99 6.38
C ASN A 505 16.77 21.51 7.74
N ASP A 506 16.93 20.22 8.07
CA ASP A 506 16.58 19.65 9.37
C ASP A 506 17.81 19.15 10.14
N PRO A 507 18.15 19.80 11.29
CA PRO A 507 19.22 19.35 12.17
C PRO A 507 19.03 17.93 12.75
N GLN A 508 17.79 17.43 12.88
CA GLN A 508 17.55 16.06 13.33
C GLN A 508 17.97 15.06 12.26
N THR A 509 17.52 15.24 11.03
CA THR A 509 17.95 14.48 9.86
C THR A 509 19.46 14.53 9.67
N GLN A 510 20.09 15.71 9.79
CA GLN A 510 21.55 15.85 9.74
C GLN A 510 22.25 15.01 10.81
N SER A 511 21.70 14.98 12.03
CA SER A 511 22.21 14.17 13.15
C SER A 511 22.04 12.67 12.89
N ILE A 512 20.94 12.26 12.26
CA ILE A 512 20.69 10.86 11.85
C ILE A 512 21.72 10.43 10.79
N VAL A 513 21.92 11.21 9.73
CA VAL A 513 22.95 10.91 8.70
C VAL A 513 24.33 10.78 9.33
N SER A 514 24.71 11.69 10.23
CA SER A 514 25.99 11.63 10.96
C SER A 514 26.12 10.37 11.84
N ALA A 515 25.03 9.95 12.50
CA ALA A 515 25.00 8.73 13.29
C ALA A 515 25.15 7.47 12.41
N ILE A 516 24.51 7.43 11.24
CA ILE A 516 24.64 6.31 10.28
C ILE A 516 26.08 6.23 9.74
N MET A 517 26.69 7.37 9.38
CA MET A 517 28.10 7.42 8.96
C MET A 517 29.05 6.87 10.05
N THR A 518 28.81 7.26 11.30
CA THR A 518 29.59 6.81 12.46
C THR A 518 29.41 5.31 12.70
N LEU A 519 28.18 4.79 12.56
CA LEU A 519 27.85 3.38 12.69
C LEU A 519 28.53 2.54 11.60
N GLY A 520 28.45 2.96 10.34
CA GLY A 520 29.10 2.29 9.22
C GLY A 520 30.60 2.14 9.46
N HIS A 521 31.28 3.24 9.79
CA HIS A 521 32.71 3.22 10.13
C HIS A 521 33.02 2.32 11.33
N ALA A 522 32.26 2.40 12.43
CA ALA A 522 32.47 1.58 13.62
C ALA A 522 32.32 0.07 13.36
N MET A 523 31.58 -0.30 12.30
CA MET A 523 31.34 -1.68 11.90
C MET A 523 32.13 -2.10 10.65
N SER A 524 33.06 -1.26 10.17
CA SER A 524 33.86 -1.49 8.95
C SER A 524 33.04 -1.66 7.66
N MET A 525 31.87 -1.02 7.60
CA MET A 525 31.01 -0.97 6.41
C MET A 525 31.23 0.33 5.62
N GLU A 526 31.22 0.25 4.30
CA GLU A 526 31.20 1.44 3.43
C GLU A 526 29.79 2.07 3.41
N VAL A 527 29.69 3.38 3.23
CA VAL A 527 28.39 4.10 3.25
C VAL A 527 28.16 4.81 1.92
N ILE A 528 27.05 4.43 1.28
CA ILE A 528 26.52 5.03 0.07
C ILE A 528 25.42 6.04 0.47
N ALA A 529 25.46 7.24 -0.10
CA ALA A 529 24.38 8.23 0.03
C ALA A 529 23.59 8.35 -1.26
N GLU A 530 22.28 8.10 -1.20
CA GLU A 530 21.37 8.18 -2.35
C GLU A 530 20.69 9.55 -2.50
N GLY A 531 20.08 9.80 -3.66
CA GLY A 531 19.31 11.03 -3.88
C GLY A 531 20.13 12.32 -3.81
N VAL A 532 21.44 12.25 -4.09
CA VAL A 532 22.29 13.45 -4.18
C VAL A 532 21.94 14.21 -5.48
N GLU A 533 21.22 15.32 -5.32
CA GLU A 533 20.70 16.15 -6.42
C GLU A 533 21.42 17.49 -6.54
N THR A 534 22.06 17.98 -5.46
CA THR A 534 22.67 19.31 -5.41
C THR A 534 24.13 19.28 -4.96
N ALA A 535 24.93 20.25 -5.44
CA ALA A 535 26.32 20.39 -5.02
C ALA A 535 26.47 20.59 -3.51
N ALA A 536 25.53 21.30 -2.87
CA ALA A 536 25.53 21.51 -1.41
C ALA A 536 25.37 20.19 -0.62
N GLN A 537 24.53 19.26 -1.08
CA GLN A 537 24.43 17.92 -0.49
C GLN A 537 25.74 17.15 -0.64
N LEU A 538 26.36 17.18 -1.82
CA LEU A 538 27.64 16.53 -2.07
C LEU A 538 28.78 17.13 -1.23
N ASP A 539 28.85 18.45 -1.10
CA ASP A 539 29.85 19.12 -0.28
C ASP A 539 29.67 18.77 1.20
N MET A 540 28.44 18.65 1.70
CA MET A 540 28.21 18.14 3.05
C MET A 540 28.73 16.70 3.21
N LEU A 541 28.47 15.82 2.24
CA LEU A 541 28.95 14.43 2.25
C LEU A 541 30.48 14.31 2.11
N ARG A 542 31.16 15.28 1.47
CA ARG A 542 32.63 15.37 1.45
C ARG A 542 33.23 15.67 2.82
N HIS A 543 32.47 16.27 3.72
CA HIS A 543 32.88 16.56 5.09
C HIS A 543 32.50 15.44 6.09
N THR A 544 31.82 14.37 5.63
CA THR A 544 31.57 13.15 6.43
C THR A 544 32.44 11.99 5.93
N SER A 545 32.34 10.84 6.60
CA SER A 545 33.05 9.61 6.20
C SER A 545 32.37 8.86 5.05
N CYS A 546 31.51 9.51 4.26
CA CYS A 546 30.82 8.91 3.13
C CYS A 546 31.82 8.51 2.03
N SER A 547 31.75 7.25 1.58
CA SER A 547 32.65 6.75 0.53
C SER A 547 32.11 7.05 -0.86
N THR A 548 30.80 6.92 -1.04
CA THR A 548 30.15 6.78 -2.35
C THR A 548 28.85 7.58 -2.40
N ALA A 549 28.60 8.27 -3.50
CA ALA A 549 27.37 9.02 -3.73
C ALA A 549 26.64 8.53 -4.99
N GLN A 550 25.32 8.59 -4.93
CA GLN A 550 24.39 8.30 -6.01
C GLN A 550 23.29 9.36 -6.06
N GLY A 551 22.82 9.69 -7.26
CA GLY A 551 21.72 10.62 -7.47
C GLY A 551 21.82 11.35 -8.80
N PHE A 552 20.86 12.22 -9.10
CA PHE A 552 20.82 12.89 -10.40
C PHE A 552 21.98 13.87 -10.64
N LEU A 553 22.69 14.31 -9.58
CA LEU A 553 23.95 15.04 -9.72
C LEU A 553 25.09 14.16 -10.27
N MET A 554 25.09 12.87 -9.91
CA MET A 554 26.10 11.88 -10.34
C MET A 554 25.78 11.30 -11.71
N GLY A 555 24.50 11.27 -12.08
CA GLY A 555 24.01 10.76 -13.35
C GLY A 555 22.58 10.27 -13.23
N ARG A 556 21.78 10.43 -14.30
CA ARG A 556 20.46 9.78 -14.40
C ARG A 556 20.63 8.32 -14.85
N PRO A 557 19.70 7.43 -14.49
CA PRO A 557 19.60 6.11 -15.10
C PRO A 557 19.64 6.19 -16.62
N ALA A 558 20.47 5.37 -17.27
CA ALA A 558 20.60 5.31 -18.72
C ALA A 558 21.16 3.95 -19.18
N PRO A 559 20.93 3.54 -20.44
CA PRO A 559 21.61 2.37 -21.01
C PRO A 559 23.13 2.48 -20.90
N LEU A 560 23.81 1.39 -20.58
CA LEU A 560 25.24 1.39 -20.19
C LEU A 560 26.18 2.02 -21.24
N ALA A 561 25.84 1.87 -22.53
CA ALA A 561 26.58 2.48 -23.64
C ALA A 561 26.58 4.03 -23.58
N LYS A 562 25.55 4.67 -23.02
CA LYS A 562 25.49 6.12 -22.81
C LYS A 562 26.34 6.57 -21.62
N LEU A 563 26.39 5.78 -20.54
CA LEU A 563 27.27 6.08 -19.41
C LEU A 563 28.74 6.01 -19.83
N SER A 564 29.11 4.98 -20.59
CA SER A 564 30.48 4.79 -21.07
C SER A 564 30.99 5.93 -21.97
N SER A 565 30.09 6.63 -22.68
CA SER A 565 30.44 7.83 -23.47
C SER A 565 30.45 9.13 -22.66
N ALA A 566 29.67 9.22 -21.59
CA ALA A 566 29.66 10.37 -20.68
C ALA A 566 30.84 10.37 -19.69
N TYR A 567 31.38 9.19 -19.35
CA TYR A 567 32.47 9.03 -18.38
C TYR A 567 33.63 8.24 -19.01
N PRO A 568 34.62 8.90 -19.64
CA PRO A 568 35.73 8.23 -20.34
C PRO A 568 36.51 7.21 -19.49
N GLY A 569 36.59 7.44 -18.17
CA GLY A 569 37.19 6.51 -17.21
C GLY A 569 36.52 5.13 -17.12
N MET A 570 35.31 4.96 -17.67
CA MET A 570 34.65 3.64 -17.82
C MET A 570 35.20 2.81 -19.01
N THR A 571 36.09 3.36 -19.82
CA THR A 571 36.65 2.66 -21.01
C THR A 571 38.18 2.55 -21.02
N GLU A 572 38.88 3.34 -20.22
CA GLU A 572 40.34 3.29 -20.14
C GLU A 572 40.83 2.14 -19.25
N ILE A 573 41.48 1.15 -19.87
CA ILE A 573 42.34 0.19 -19.17
C ILE A 573 43.56 0.98 -18.64
N PRO A 574 43.97 0.82 -17.36
CA PRO A 574 45.18 1.44 -16.87
C PRO A 574 46.40 0.95 -17.67
N VAL A 575 46.98 1.83 -18.49
CA VAL A 575 48.27 1.56 -19.10
C VAL A 575 49.30 1.51 -17.97
N MET A 576 49.73 0.31 -17.61
CA MET A 576 50.88 0.09 -16.74
C MET A 576 52.08 0.78 -17.38
N SER A 577 52.48 1.92 -16.83
CA SER A 577 53.67 2.65 -17.24
C SER A 577 54.88 1.78 -16.95
N GLY A 578 55.39 1.12 -18.00
CA GLY A 578 56.53 0.23 -17.89
C GLY A 578 57.72 0.92 -17.23
N SER A 579 58.18 0.38 -16.11
CA SER A 579 59.39 0.81 -15.45
C SER A 579 60.57 0.62 -16.39
N SER A 580 61.07 1.72 -16.96
CA SER A 580 62.31 1.73 -17.74
C SER A 580 63.48 1.36 -16.83
N ILE A 581 63.94 0.11 -16.93
CA ILE A 581 65.16 -0.36 -16.28
C ILE A 581 66.33 0.41 -16.90
N SER A 582 66.85 1.40 -16.17
CA SER A 582 68.04 2.14 -16.55
C SER A 582 69.30 1.33 -16.25
N THR A 583 69.81 0.66 -17.28
CA THR A 583 71.12 0.01 -17.25
C THR A 583 72.25 1.04 -17.26
N SER A 584 72.67 1.54 -16.09
CA SER A 584 73.89 2.33 -15.96
C SER A 584 75.13 1.43 -15.92
N ALA A 585 75.59 1.02 -17.11
CA ALA A 585 76.94 0.49 -17.27
C ALA A 585 77.97 1.62 -17.10
N SER A 586 78.85 1.48 -16.11
CA SER A 586 80.05 2.31 -15.99
C SER A 586 81.24 1.38 -15.75
N ALA A 587 82.17 1.39 -16.70
CA ALA A 587 83.37 0.57 -16.69
C ALA A 587 84.59 1.49 -16.83
N SER A 588 85.27 1.72 -15.71
CA SER A 588 86.68 2.16 -15.61
C SER A 588 87.08 2.23 -14.14
#